data_AF-A0A318UAW9-F1
#
_entry.id   AF-A0A318UAW9-F1
#
_cell.length_a   1.000
_cell.length_b   1.000
_cell.length_c   1.000
_cell.angle_alpha   90.00
_cell.angle_beta   90.00
_cell.angle_gamma   90.00
#
_symmetry.space_group_name_H-M   'P 1'
#
loop_
_entity.id
_entity.type
_entity.pdbx_description
1 polymer ?
#
loop_
_entity_poly.entity_id
_entity_poly.type
_entity_poly.pdbx_seq_one_letter_code
_entity_poly.pdbx_strand_id
1 'polypeptide(L)'
;MQDIDDLDLEPVTFLVEAEIAARQAFDARIAREPGFSALARKRVSRYLDNPIWRGLVELHLNGATSFEHGLMLRGAGLLRPARFFVLAGDLAGRELDCVEFTDLGLEQLHGTLSFKGADDPCREAIYRAVSSYLVIDRGNGIVATRSALEVALEIDDRDLLSRACSLVSGCPMALPPPARSKGATEEDWMEMAEFFSNGDDDRRGAAIIDLAALDGMSERA
;
A
#
# COMPACT_ATOMS: atom_id res chain seq x y z
N MET A 1 -34.94 30.07 -7.44
CA MET A 1 -33.68 30.64 -6.98
C MET A 1 -33.53 30.22 -5.53
N GLN A 2 -32.98 29.03 -5.35
CA GLN A 2 -32.53 28.53 -4.05
C GLN A 2 -31.06 28.20 -4.30
N ASP A 3 -30.22 29.17 -3.96
CA ASP A 3 -28.82 28.96 -3.66
C ASP A 3 -28.78 28.08 -2.41
N ILE A 4 -28.28 26.87 -2.55
CA ILE A 4 -27.80 26.08 -1.42
C ILE A 4 -26.38 25.75 -1.82
N ASP A 5 -25.47 26.38 -1.09
CA ASP A 5 -24.03 26.23 -1.14
C ASP A 5 -23.66 24.76 -1.37
N ASP A 6 -23.17 24.46 -2.58
CA ASP A 6 -22.18 23.41 -2.76
C ASP A 6 -20.99 23.83 -1.90
N LEU A 7 -21.01 23.37 -0.66
CA LEU A 7 -19.92 23.52 0.29
C LEU A 7 -18.67 22.98 -0.40
N ASP A 8 -17.85 23.91 -0.88
CA ASP A 8 -16.41 23.78 -1.05
C ASP A 8 -15.87 23.13 0.23
N LEU A 9 -15.88 21.79 0.28
CA LEU A 9 -15.10 21.02 1.23
C LEU A 9 -13.66 21.40 0.92
N GLU A 10 -13.12 22.33 1.71
CA GLU A 10 -11.75 22.78 1.58
C GLU A 10 -10.87 21.52 1.45
N PRO A 11 -9.97 21.44 0.43
CA PRO A 11 -9.17 20.25 0.17
C PRO A 11 -8.42 19.71 1.40
N VAL A 12 -8.18 20.59 2.38
CA VAL A 12 -7.56 20.27 3.67
C VAL A 12 -8.45 19.36 4.53
N THR A 13 -9.77 19.57 4.57
CA THR A 13 -10.73 18.79 5.36
C THR A 13 -10.79 17.35 4.85
N PHE A 14 -10.86 17.17 3.53
CA PHE A 14 -10.86 15.85 2.89
C PHE A 14 -9.57 15.06 3.19
N LEU A 15 -8.41 15.71 3.13
CA LEU A 15 -7.13 15.05 3.43
C LEU A 15 -7.02 14.63 4.91
N VAL A 16 -7.58 15.42 5.83
CA VAL A 16 -7.62 15.11 7.26
C VAL A 16 -8.56 13.93 7.53
N GLU A 17 -9.74 13.89 6.90
CA GLU A 17 -10.70 12.80 7.03
C GLU A 17 -10.14 11.49 6.47
N ALA A 18 -9.52 11.52 5.29
CA ALA A 18 -8.85 10.36 4.70
C ALA A 18 -7.75 9.80 5.60
N GLU A 19 -6.98 10.67 6.29
CA GLU A 19 -5.96 10.24 7.22
C GLU A 19 -6.55 9.62 8.50
N ILE A 20 -7.64 10.18 9.03
CA ILE A 20 -8.37 9.60 10.17
C ILE A 20 -8.93 8.22 9.80
N ALA A 21 -9.54 8.08 8.61
CA ALA A 21 -10.08 6.82 8.13
C ALA A 21 -8.97 5.77 7.91
N ALA A 22 -7.84 6.17 7.31
CA ALA A 22 -6.67 5.31 7.14
C ALA A 22 -6.14 4.80 8.48
N ARG A 23 -6.13 5.69 9.47
CA ARG A 23 -5.71 5.36 10.83
C ARG A 23 -6.67 4.38 11.51
N GLN A 24 -7.98 4.59 11.38
CA GLN A 24 -9.00 3.70 11.95
C GLN A 24 -8.97 2.31 11.31
N ALA A 25 -8.85 2.23 9.99
CA ALA A 25 -8.78 0.97 9.27
C ALA A 25 -7.52 0.18 9.68
N PHE A 26 -6.40 0.88 9.83
CA PHE A 26 -5.17 0.32 10.36
C PHE A 26 -5.36 -0.21 11.79
N ASP A 27 -5.85 0.63 12.72
CA ASP A 27 -6.07 0.22 14.12
C ASP A 27 -7.04 -0.97 14.22
N ALA A 28 -8.08 -1.01 13.39
CA ALA A 28 -9.03 -2.13 13.32
C ALA A 28 -8.37 -3.42 12.82
N ARG A 29 -7.45 -3.33 11.85
CA ARG A 29 -6.68 -4.50 11.39
C ARG A 29 -5.75 -5.01 12.49
N ILE A 30 -5.03 -4.11 13.18
CA ILE A 30 -4.16 -4.47 14.31
C ILE A 30 -4.95 -5.04 15.49
N ALA A 31 -6.17 -4.55 15.73
CA ALA A 31 -7.06 -5.08 16.77
C ALA A 31 -7.36 -6.57 16.56
N ARG A 32 -7.46 -7.02 15.31
CA ARG A 32 -7.77 -8.41 14.93
C ARG A 32 -6.57 -9.35 15.02
N GLU A 33 -5.34 -8.83 15.06
CA GLU A 33 -4.14 -9.66 15.18
C GLU A 33 -3.96 -10.20 16.61
N PRO A 34 -3.94 -11.54 16.80
CA PRO A 34 -3.77 -12.16 18.11
C PRO A 34 -2.31 -12.07 18.58
N GLY A 35 -2.12 -11.95 19.90
CA GLY A 35 -0.78 -12.02 20.52
C GLY A 35 -0.08 -10.68 20.76
N PHE A 36 -0.68 -9.54 20.43
CA PHE A 36 -0.10 -8.24 20.78
C PHE A 36 -0.45 -7.77 22.19
N SER A 37 0.58 -7.56 23.01
CA SER A 37 0.45 -6.85 24.29
C SER A 37 0.02 -5.39 24.09
N ALA A 38 -0.61 -4.78 25.09
CA ALA A 38 -1.00 -3.36 25.03
C ALA A 38 0.21 -2.42 24.78
N LEU A 39 1.39 -2.78 25.30
CA LEU A 39 2.63 -2.05 25.05
C LEU A 39 3.09 -2.19 23.59
N ALA A 40 3.00 -3.39 23.02
CA ALA A 40 3.33 -3.63 21.62
C ALA A 40 2.40 -2.84 20.71
N ARG A 41 1.08 -2.85 20.96
CA ARG A 41 0.10 -2.06 20.20
C ARG A 41 0.43 -0.56 20.20
N LYS A 42 0.75 0.00 21.37
CA LYS A 42 1.14 1.41 21.51
C LYS A 42 2.43 1.76 20.76
N ARG A 43 3.39 0.84 20.72
CA ARG A 43 4.66 1.04 20.01
C ARG A 43 4.48 0.90 18.49
N VAL A 44 3.79 -0.16 18.04
CA VAL A 44 3.43 -0.41 16.63
C VAL A 44 2.75 0.82 16.03
N SER A 45 1.74 1.37 16.71
CA SER A 45 1.08 2.61 16.27
C SER A 45 2.07 3.75 16.04
N ARG A 46 3.03 3.99 16.94
CA ARG A 46 3.99 5.11 16.78
C ARG A 46 4.91 4.97 15.58
N TYR A 47 5.32 3.74 15.24
CA TYR A 47 6.13 3.50 14.05
C TYR A 47 5.32 3.75 12.78
N LEU A 48 4.06 3.30 12.80
CA LEU A 48 3.17 3.38 11.64
C LEU A 48 2.55 4.77 11.45
N ASP A 49 2.66 5.64 12.46
CA ASP A 49 2.33 7.07 12.37
C ASP A 49 3.39 7.91 11.65
N ASN A 50 4.57 7.35 11.38
CA ASN A 50 5.56 8.02 10.56
C ASN A 50 5.34 7.62 9.08
N PRO A 51 4.88 8.53 8.21
CA PRO A 51 4.52 8.18 6.84
C PRO A 51 5.73 7.77 5.98
N ILE A 52 6.93 8.30 6.28
CA ILE A 52 8.17 7.85 5.62
C ILE A 52 8.50 6.43 6.05
N TRP A 53 8.46 6.16 7.36
CA TRP A 53 8.74 4.82 7.89
C TRP A 53 7.71 3.80 7.36
N ARG A 54 6.43 4.15 7.43
CA ARG A 54 5.32 3.30 7.00
C ARG A 54 5.38 3.00 5.51
N GLY A 55 5.54 4.02 4.67
CA GLY A 55 5.64 3.81 3.23
C GLY A 55 6.83 2.93 2.83
N LEU A 56 7.99 3.11 3.48
CA LEU A 56 9.17 2.25 3.24
C LEU A 56 8.85 0.79 3.56
N VAL A 57 8.24 0.53 4.71
CA VAL A 57 7.98 -0.81 5.19
C VAL A 57 6.83 -1.47 4.42
N GLU A 58 5.78 -0.73 4.07
CA GLU A 58 4.72 -1.22 3.17
C GLU A 58 5.28 -1.62 1.80
N LEU A 59 6.13 -0.77 1.18
CA LEU A 59 6.75 -1.13 -0.10
C LEU A 59 7.69 -2.32 0.01
N HIS A 60 8.40 -2.46 1.12
CA HIS A 60 9.31 -3.58 1.31
C HIS A 60 8.58 -4.91 1.55
N LEU A 61 7.55 -4.90 2.41
CA LEU A 61 6.86 -6.12 2.83
C LEU A 61 5.72 -6.51 1.90
N ASN A 62 4.98 -5.53 1.41
CA ASN A 62 3.77 -5.76 0.63
C ASN A 62 3.98 -5.50 -0.87
N GLY A 63 5.06 -4.78 -1.22
CA GLY A 63 5.35 -4.38 -2.60
C GLY A 63 4.50 -3.19 -3.08
N ALA A 64 3.65 -2.61 -2.24
CA ALA A 64 2.81 -1.46 -2.59
C ALA A 64 2.60 -0.51 -1.40
N THR A 65 2.43 0.77 -1.67
CA THR A 65 2.01 1.79 -0.68
C THR A 65 1.13 2.85 -1.36
N SER A 66 0.49 3.73 -0.57
CA SER A 66 -0.34 4.79 -1.13
C SER A 66 0.49 5.77 -1.97
N PHE A 67 -0.16 6.42 -2.94
CA PHE A 67 0.51 7.36 -3.82
C PHE A 67 1.19 8.51 -3.06
N GLU A 68 0.57 9.01 -2.00
CA GLU A 68 1.11 10.09 -1.15
C GLU A 68 2.37 9.66 -0.39
N HIS A 69 2.38 8.45 0.16
CA HIS A 69 3.60 7.89 0.76
C HIS A 69 4.69 7.76 -0.31
N GLY A 70 4.35 7.30 -1.51
CA GLY A 70 5.26 7.27 -2.66
C GLY A 70 5.89 8.64 -2.97
N LEU A 71 5.08 9.71 -2.99
CA LEU A 71 5.56 11.08 -3.20
C LEU A 71 6.49 11.55 -2.08
N MET A 72 6.14 11.28 -0.82
CA MET A 72 6.97 11.64 0.33
C MET A 72 8.33 10.94 0.29
N LEU A 73 8.35 9.64 -0.04
CA LEU A 73 9.57 8.85 -0.16
C LEU A 73 10.45 9.29 -1.32
N ARG A 74 9.85 9.64 -2.47
CA ARG A 74 10.57 10.25 -3.59
C ARG A 74 11.15 11.61 -3.22
N GLY A 75 10.37 12.46 -2.54
CA GLY A 75 10.82 13.76 -2.04
C GLY A 75 12.00 13.64 -1.07
N ALA A 76 12.03 12.57 -0.27
CA ALA A 76 13.14 12.23 0.62
C ALA A 76 14.33 11.55 -0.09
N GLY A 77 14.25 11.30 -1.41
CA GLY A 77 15.31 10.63 -2.17
C GLY A 77 15.44 9.12 -1.92
N LEU A 78 14.43 8.50 -1.30
CA LEU A 78 14.45 7.08 -0.89
C LEU A 78 13.89 6.16 -1.98
N LEU A 79 13.07 6.71 -2.88
CA LEU A 79 12.54 5.99 -4.03
C LEU A 79 12.88 6.72 -5.32
N ARG A 80 12.98 5.95 -6.40
CA ARG A 80 13.03 6.46 -7.77
C ARG A 80 11.93 5.81 -8.61
N PRO A 81 11.33 6.56 -9.56
CA PRO A 81 10.51 5.96 -10.60
C PRO A 81 11.36 5.02 -11.47
N ALA A 82 10.79 3.89 -11.83
CA ALA A 82 11.38 2.90 -12.72
C ALA A 82 10.31 2.40 -13.70
N ARG A 83 10.75 1.61 -14.68
CA ARG A 83 9.87 1.00 -15.67
C ARG A 83 10.33 -0.40 -16.01
N PHE A 84 9.38 -1.25 -16.38
CA PHE A 84 9.68 -2.59 -16.86
C PHE A 84 8.75 -2.99 -17.99
N PHE A 85 9.24 -3.90 -18.84
CA PHE A 85 8.44 -4.50 -19.90
C PHE A 85 7.74 -5.75 -19.39
N VAL A 86 6.44 -5.82 -19.64
CA VAL A 86 5.64 -7.02 -19.37
C VAL A 86 6.00 -8.09 -20.39
N LEU A 87 6.33 -9.29 -19.90
CA LEU A 87 6.81 -10.39 -20.75
C LEU A 87 5.70 -11.32 -21.25
N ALA A 88 4.59 -11.42 -20.52
CA ALA A 88 3.54 -12.40 -20.78
C ALA A 88 2.14 -11.84 -20.45
N GLY A 89 1.10 -12.55 -20.92
CA GLY A 89 -0.30 -12.16 -20.72
C GLY A 89 -0.77 -11.04 -21.65
N ASP A 90 -1.95 -10.50 -21.37
CA ASP A 90 -2.64 -9.51 -22.23
C ASP A 90 -1.90 -8.18 -22.40
N LEU A 91 -0.92 -7.92 -21.54
CA LEU A 91 -0.12 -6.72 -21.54
C LEU A 91 1.30 -6.94 -22.05
N ALA A 92 1.62 -8.12 -22.58
CA ALA A 92 2.94 -8.43 -23.11
C ALA A 92 3.43 -7.36 -24.11
N GLY A 93 4.69 -6.94 -23.96
CA GLY A 93 5.32 -5.90 -24.76
C GLY A 93 4.99 -4.46 -24.34
N ARG A 94 4.13 -4.26 -23.33
CA ARG A 94 3.88 -2.93 -22.75
C ARG A 94 4.92 -2.61 -21.69
N GLU A 95 5.22 -1.32 -21.58
CA GLU A 95 6.03 -0.76 -20.50
C GLU A 95 5.10 -0.26 -19.39
N LEU A 96 5.36 -0.67 -18.15
CA LEU A 96 4.62 -0.24 -16.97
C LEU A 96 5.53 0.58 -16.05
N ASP A 97 4.95 1.62 -15.44
CA ASP A 97 5.62 2.43 -14.42
C ASP A 97 5.60 1.68 -13.08
N CYS A 98 6.74 1.68 -12.38
CA CYS A 98 6.88 1.12 -11.04
C CYS A 98 7.83 1.99 -10.20
N VAL A 99 8.09 1.56 -8.98
CA VAL A 99 9.06 2.21 -8.08
C VAL A 99 10.15 1.25 -7.64
N GLU A 100 11.35 1.81 -7.42
CA GLU A 100 12.50 1.10 -6.86
C GLU A 100 13.09 1.92 -5.71
N PHE A 101 13.65 1.21 -4.72
CA PHE A 101 14.47 1.85 -3.70
C PHE A 101 15.77 2.41 -4.31
N THR A 102 16.17 3.59 -3.87
CA THR A 102 17.54 4.08 -4.09
C THR A 102 18.49 3.39 -3.11
N ASP A 103 19.80 3.53 -3.31
CA ASP A 103 20.79 3.02 -2.35
C ASP A 103 20.56 3.61 -0.94
N LEU A 104 20.23 4.91 -0.87
CA LEU A 104 19.84 5.58 0.37
C LEU A 104 18.54 5.00 0.94
N GLY A 105 17.55 4.72 0.09
CA GLY A 105 16.30 4.07 0.48
C GLY A 105 16.54 2.70 1.10
N LEU A 106 17.42 1.89 0.51
CA LEU A 106 17.81 0.57 1.04
C LEU A 106 18.57 0.69 2.35
N GLU A 107 19.51 1.64 2.47
CA GLU A 107 20.21 1.91 3.73
C GLU A 107 19.24 2.32 4.85
N GLN A 108 18.32 3.25 4.55
CA GLN A 108 17.31 3.72 5.48
C GLN A 108 16.34 2.59 5.88
N LEU A 109 15.95 1.75 4.92
CA LEU A 109 15.11 0.57 5.15
C LEU A 109 15.82 -0.42 6.07
N HIS A 110 17.10 -0.73 5.80
CA HIS A 110 17.89 -1.58 6.69
C HIS A 110 18.02 -0.97 8.09
N GLY A 111 18.24 0.34 8.22
CA GLY A 111 18.26 1.01 9.53
C GLY A 111 16.90 0.95 10.25
N THR A 112 15.82 1.09 9.49
CA THR A 112 14.42 1.04 9.93
C THR A 112 14.03 -0.34 10.44
N LEU A 113 14.48 -1.40 9.76
CA LEU A 113 14.20 -2.80 10.07
C LEU A 113 15.30 -3.46 10.92
N SER A 114 16.41 -2.78 11.17
CA SER A 114 17.46 -3.19 12.11
C SER A 114 17.00 -2.83 13.52
N PHE A 115 16.06 -3.62 14.03
CA PHE A 115 15.71 -3.60 15.43
C PHE A 115 16.96 -4.02 16.22
N LYS A 116 17.47 -3.13 17.09
CA LYS A 116 18.63 -3.44 17.93
C LYS A 116 18.25 -4.54 18.92
N GLY A 117 18.61 -5.77 18.59
CA GLY A 117 18.36 -6.98 19.37
C GLY A 117 17.43 -7.93 18.62
N ALA A 118 17.79 -9.21 18.58
CA ALA A 118 16.98 -10.29 18.01
C ALA A 118 15.61 -10.47 18.71
N ASP A 119 15.39 -9.76 19.82
CA ASP A 119 14.28 -9.94 20.75
C ASP A 119 13.38 -8.71 20.90
N ASP A 120 13.33 -7.74 19.98
CA ASP A 120 12.29 -6.69 20.12
C ASP A 120 10.91 -7.32 19.88
N PRO A 121 10.07 -7.51 20.92
CA PRO A 121 8.76 -8.13 20.74
C PRO A 121 7.83 -7.30 19.85
N CYS A 122 8.18 -6.04 19.56
CA CYS A 122 7.45 -5.17 18.66
C CYS A 122 7.85 -5.37 17.20
N ARG A 123 9.03 -5.93 16.91
CA ARG A 123 9.48 -6.24 15.54
C ARG A 123 8.46 -7.15 14.87
N GLU A 124 8.27 -8.34 15.40
CA GLU A 124 7.30 -9.32 14.91
C GLU A 124 5.89 -8.73 14.82
N ALA A 125 5.53 -7.88 15.79
CA ALA A 125 4.24 -7.22 15.78
C ALA A 125 4.07 -6.22 14.64
N ILE A 126 5.13 -5.53 14.27
CA ILE A 126 5.17 -4.58 13.15
C ILE A 126 5.12 -5.32 11.81
N TYR A 127 5.92 -6.39 11.63
CA TYR A 127 5.86 -7.19 10.42
C TYR A 127 4.46 -7.77 10.22
N ARG A 128 3.89 -8.40 11.25
CA ARG A 128 2.52 -8.91 11.22
C ARG A 128 1.48 -7.82 10.96
N ALA A 129 1.66 -6.64 11.54
CA ALA A 129 0.78 -5.50 11.33
C ALA A 129 0.71 -5.10 9.86
N VAL A 130 1.86 -4.91 9.21
CA VAL A 130 1.95 -4.42 7.83
C VAL A 130 1.59 -5.51 6.83
N SER A 131 2.06 -6.75 7.04
CA SER A 131 1.81 -7.90 6.17
C SER A 131 0.38 -8.46 6.27
N SER A 132 -0.49 -7.85 7.08
CA SER A 132 -1.90 -8.20 7.21
C SER A 132 -2.78 -7.57 6.13
N TYR A 133 -2.26 -6.64 5.33
CA TYR A 133 -2.98 -6.02 4.21
C TYR A 133 -2.01 -5.84 3.04
N LEU A 134 -2.51 -5.49 1.86
CA LEU A 134 -1.66 -5.15 0.72
C LEU A 134 -1.31 -3.66 0.74
N VAL A 135 -2.33 -2.81 0.71
CA VAL A 135 -2.16 -1.36 0.76
C VAL A 135 -3.43 -0.70 1.31
N ILE A 136 -3.27 0.45 1.96
CA ILE A 136 -4.39 1.33 2.30
C ILE A 136 -4.42 2.44 1.24
N ASP A 137 -5.42 2.40 0.38
CA ASP A 137 -5.63 3.40 -0.67
C ASP A 137 -6.53 4.52 -0.12
N ARG A 138 -6.00 5.74 -0.11
CA ARG A 138 -6.68 6.95 0.33
C ARG A 138 -7.57 7.58 -0.77
N GLY A 139 -7.64 6.96 -1.94
CA GLY A 139 -8.45 7.41 -3.08
C GLY A 139 -7.64 8.11 -4.18
N ASN A 140 -6.35 8.39 -3.95
CA ASN A 140 -5.45 8.95 -4.97
C ASN A 140 -4.65 7.89 -5.73
N GLY A 141 -4.92 6.60 -5.44
CA GLY A 141 -4.23 5.47 -6.01
C GLY A 141 -2.97 5.09 -5.23
N ILE A 142 -2.21 4.19 -5.83
CA ILE A 142 -1.08 3.51 -5.17
C ILE A 142 0.16 3.54 -6.05
N VAL A 143 1.31 3.30 -5.44
CA VAL A 143 2.55 2.97 -6.15
C VAL A 143 3.02 1.59 -5.74
N ALA A 144 3.59 0.86 -6.70
CA ALA A 144 3.96 -0.53 -6.51
C ALA A 144 5.35 -0.83 -7.10
N THR A 145 6.03 -1.80 -6.50
CA THR A 145 7.29 -2.34 -7.01
C THR A 145 7.03 -3.15 -8.28
N ARG A 146 8.11 -3.42 -9.03
CA ARG A 146 8.04 -4.34 -10.17
C ARG A 146 7.47 -5.71 -9.79
N SER A 147 7.95 -6.29 -8.69
CA SER A 147 7.52 -7.62 -8.25
C SER A 147 6.01 -7.65 -7.96
N ALA A 148 5.49 -6.68 -7.20
CA ALA A 148 4.06 -6.48 -6.94
C ALA A 148 3.23 -6.46 -8.22
N LEU A 149 3.68 -5.70 -9.21
CA LEU A 149 2.98 -5.59 -10.49
C LEU A 149 3.09 -6.86 -11.32
N GLU A 150 4.23 -7.54 -11.35
CA GLU A 150 4.39 -8.82 -12.07
C GLU A 150 3.42 -9.89 -11.55
N VAL A 151 3.27 -10.01 -10.23
CA VAL A 151 2.30 -10.94 -9.66
C VAL A 151 0.87 -10.50 -9.92
N ALA A 152 0.55 -9.21 -9.75
CA ALA A 152 -0.79 -8.71 -10.07
C ALA A 152 -1.17 -9.01 -11.54
N LEU A 153 -0.20 -9.01 -12.46
CA LEU A 153 -0.41 -9.45 -13.84
C LEU A 153 -0.64 -10.96 -13.96
N GLU A 154 0.07 -11.76 -13.17
CA GLU A 154 -0.02 -13.22 -13.18
C GLU A 154 -1.37 -13.73 -12.66
N ILE A 155 -1.86 -13.17 -11.56
CA ILE A 155 -3.15 -13.54 -10.95
C ILE A 155 -4.33 -12.71 -11.48
N ASP A 156 -4.09 -11.88 -12.49
CA ASP A 156 -5.09 -11.00 -13.09
C ASP A 156 -5.77 -10.04 -12.08
N ASP A 157 -5.01 -9.51 -11.11
CA ASP A 157 -5.50 -8.55 -10.13
C ASP A 157 -5.73 -7.17 -10.75
N ARG A 158 -6.93 -6.99 -11.29
CA ARG A 158 -7.39 -5.73 -11.85
C ARG A 158 -7.62 -4.65 -10.80
N ASP A 159 -7.87 -5.02 -9.55
CA ASP A 159 -8.09 -4.04 -8.49
C ASP A 159 -6.79 -3.31 -8.13
N LEU A 160 -5.68 -4.04 -7.98
CA LEU A 160 -4.38 -3.40 -7.79
C LEU A 160 -3.96 -2.63 -9.04
N LEU A 161 -4.04 -3.27 -10.21
CA LEU A 161 -3.55 -2.71 -11.46
C LEU A 161 -4.26 -1.40 -11.85
N SER A 162 -5.57 -1.29 -11.61
CA SER A 162 -6.34 -0.09 -11.91
C SER A 162 -6.08 1.09 -10.97
N ARG A 163 -5.62 0.82 -9.75
CA ARG A 163 -5.27 1.84 -8.73
C ARG A 163 -3.83 2.32 -8.86
N ALA A 164 -2.97 1.56 -9.53
CA ALA A 164 -1.56 1.89 -9.61
C ALA A 164 -1.29 3.09 -10.54
N CYS A 165 -0.50 4.02 -10.01
CA CYS A 165 -0.23 5.33 -10.61
C CYS A 165 1.26 5.51 -10.91
N SER A 166 1.54 6.28 -11.95
CA SER A 166 2.89 6.73 -12.25
C SER A 166 3.37 7.72 -11.20
N LEU A 167 4.46 7.41 -10.50
CA LEU A 167 5.04 8.35 -9.54
C LEU A 167 5.58 9.63 -10.21
N VAL A 168 5.78 9.62 -11.53
CA VAL A 168 6.26 10.78 -12.30
C VAL A 168 5.13 11.76 -12.60
N SER A 169 4.03 11.25 -13.18
CA SER A 169 2.92 12.10 -13.67
C SER A 169 1.73 12.17 -12.71
N GLY A 170 1.62 11.24 -11.76
CA GLY A 170 0.42 11.06 -10.93
C GLY A 170 -0.76 10.45 -11.67
N CYS A 171 -0.62 10.12 -12.95
CA CYS A 171 -1.70 9.51 -13.73
C CYS A 171 -1.79 8.00 -13.44
N PRO A 172 -3.01 7.43 -13.44
CA PRO A 172 -3.20 5.98 -13.45
C PRO A 172 -2.48 5.32 -14.61
N MET A 173 -2.05 4.07 -14.44
CA MET A 173 -1.46 3.30 -15.52
C MET A 173 -2.48 3.10 -16.65
N ALA A 174 -2.04 3.34 -17.89
CA ALA A 174 -2.88 3.21 -19.08
C ALA A 174 -3.09 1.73 -19.44
N LEU A 175 -4.01 1.08 -18.73
CA LEU A 175 -4.36 -0.31 -18.92
C LEU A 175 -5.59 -0.45 -19.83
N PRO A 176 -5.62 -1.48 -20.71
CA PRO A 176 -6.80 -1.76 -21.51
C PRO A 176 -7.98 -2.17 -20.60
N PRO A 177 -9.23 -1.94 -21.05
CA PRO A 177 -10.41 -2.31 -20.28
C PRO A 177 -10.43 -3.83 -20.03
N PRO A 178 -10.99 -4.26 -18.90
CA PRO A 178 -10.91 -5.65 -18.47
C PRO A 178 -11.59 -6.57 -19.49
N ALA A 179 -10.91 -7.67 -19.85
CA ALA A 179 -11.63 -8.87 -20.28
C ALA A 179 -12.50 -9.34 -19.10
N ARG A 180 -13.66 -9.97 -19.36
CA ARG A 180 -14.58 -10.43 -18.31
C ARG A 180 -13.93 -11.49 -17.41
N SER A 181 -13.10 -11.09 -16.45
CA SER A 181 -12.51 -11.95 -15.43
C SER A 181 -13.14 -11.67 -14.07
N LYS A 182 -12.99 -12.62 -13.14
CA LYS A 182 -13.57 -12.54 -11.79
C LYS A 182 -12.77 -11.65 -10.83
N GLY A 183 -11.66 -11.06 -11.26
CA GLY A 183 -10.69 -10.39 -10.38
C GLY A 183 -9.92 -11.39 -9.52
N ALA A 184 -8.81 -10.93 -8.94
CA ALA A 184 -8.01 -11.73 -8.01
C ALA A 184 -8.64 -11.72 -6.60
N THR A 185 -8.52 -12.84 -5.90
CA THR A 185 -8.92 -12.97 -4.50
C THR A 185 -7.75 -12.75 -3.55
N GLU A 186 -8.03 -12.53 -2.27
CA GLU A 186 -6.99 -12.49 -1.24
C GLU A 186 -6.22 -13.82 -1.15
N GLU A 187 -6.87 -14.95 -1.43
CA GLU A 187 -6.21 -16.27 -1.46
C GLU A 187 -5.17 -16.36 -2.59
N ASP A 188 -5.49 -15.87 -3.79
CA ASP A 188 -4.56 -15.86 -4.94
C ASP A 188 -3.27 -15.08 -4.62
N TRP A 189 -3.40 -13.96 -3.91
CA TRP A 189 -2.25 -13.18 -3.45
C TRP A 189 -1.42 -13.89 -2.38
N MET A 190 -2.09 -14.63 -1.50
CA MET A 190 -1.43 -15.37 -0.43
C MET A 190 -0.66 -16.58 -0.99
N GLU A 191 -1.16 -17.23 -2.04
CA GLU A 191 -0.42 -18.26 -2.78
C GLU A 191 0.86 -17.71 -3.43
N MET A 192 0.85 -16.44 -3.82
CA MET A 192 1.99 -15.76 -4.44
C MET A 192 2.89 -15.02 -3.44
N ALA A 193 2.66 -15.15 -2.13
CA ALA A 193 3.35 -14.38 -1.08
C ALA A 193 4.88 -14.51 -1.13
N GLU A 194 5.40 -15.69 -1.49
CA GLU A 194 6.84 -15.98 -1.60
C GLU A 194 7.56 -15.11 -2.63
N PHE A 195 6.85 -14.57 -3.64
CA PHE A 195 7.44 -13.70 -4.66
C PHE A 195 7.77 -12.28 -4.19
N PHE A 196 7.24 -11.86 -3.03
CA PHE A 196 7.45 -10.51 -2.48
C PHE A 196 8.28 -10.50 -1.21
N SER A 197 8.25 -11.57 -0.43
CA SER A 197 8.96 -11.68 0.83
C SER A 197 10.38 -12.22 0.63
N ASN A 198 11.39 -11.39 0.84
CA ASN A 198 12.79 -11.84 0.97
C ASN A 198 13.07 -12.57 2.31
N GLY A 199 12.06 -13.17 2.95
CA GLY A 199 12.19 -13.80 4.27
C GLY A 199 11.10 -14.83 4.56
N ASP A 200 11.39 -15.71 5.53
CA ASP A 200 10.54 -16.78 6.06
C ASP A 200 9.25 -16.29 6.77
N ASP A 201 8.85 -15.03 6.60
CA ASP A 201 7.71 -14.46 7.33
C ASP A 201 6.42 -14.66 6.54
N ASP A 202 5.56 -15.55 7.04
CA ASP A 202 4.23 -15.82 6.48
C ASP A 202 3.41 -14.53 6.34
N ARG A 203 3.12 -14.13 5.10
CA ARG A 203 2.13 -13.10 4.80
C ARG A 203 0.80 -13.48 5.46
N ARG A 204 0.02 -12.50 5.94
CA ARG A 204 -1.24 -12.73 6.67
C ARG A 204 -2.48 -12.16 6.01
N GLY A 205 -2.30 -11.27 5.05
CA GLY A 205 -3.38 -10.79 4.22
C GLY A 205 -2.89 -9.99 3.02
N ALA A 206 -3.82 -9.76 2.10
CA ALA A 206 -3.56 -9.05 0.84
C ALA A 206 -4.74 -8.16 0.42
N ALA A 207 -5.67 -7.87 1.33
CA ALA A 207 -6.74 -6.92 1.05
C ALA A 207 -6.19 -5.52 0.72
N ILE A 208 -6.74 -4.92 -0.34
CA ILE A 208 -6.65 -3.47 -0.58
C ILE A 208 -7.74 -2.81 0.27
N ILE A 209 -7.34 -1.94 1.19
CA ILE A 209 -8.27 -1.19 2.02
C ILE A 209 -8.57 0.12 1.30
N ASP A 210 -9.70 0.15 0.61
CA ASP A 210 -10.19 1.30 -0.16
C ASP A 210 -11.00 2.24 0.75
N LEU A 211 -10.44 3.42 1.05
CA LEU A 211 -11.10 4.41 1.90
C LEU A 211 -12.10 5.29 1.14
N ALA A 212 -11.91 5.50 -0.16
CA ALA A 212 -12.83 6.27 -0.98
C ALA A 212 -14.19 5.57 -1.11
N ALA A 213 -14.21 4.23 -1.08
CA ALA A 213 -15.43 3.44 -1.08
C ALA A 213 -16.20 3.49 0.26
N LEU A 214 -15.55 3.83 1.38
CA LEU A 214 -16.17 3.86 2.71
C LEU A 214 -17.00 5.13 2.95
N ASP A 215 -16.59 6.27 2.37
CA ASP A 215 -17.32 7.54 2.52
C ASP A 215 -18.71 7.51 1.85
N GLY A 216 -18.84 6.80 0.73
CA GLY A 216 -20.13 6.61 0.03
C GLY A 216 -21.17 5.77 0.79
N MET A 217 -20.79 5.13 1.90
CA MET A 217 -21.72 4.41 2.79
C MET A 217 -22.19 5.26 3.97
N SER A 218 -21.51 6.37 4.30
CA SER A 218 -21.90 7.28 5.38
C SER A 218 -23.05 8.20 4.97
N GLU A 219 -23.20 8.50 3.68
CA GLU A 219 -24.31 9.31 3.13
C GLU A 219 -25.62 8.52 2.92
N ARG A 220 -25.64 7.20 3.20
CA ARG A 220 -26.82 6.33 3.01
C ARG A 220 -27.39 5.76 4.31
N ALA A 221 -26.97 6.26 5.47
CA ALA A 221 -27.48 5.85 6.78
C ALA A 221 -28.44 6.87 7.40
#